data_AF-A0A1M4T6U8-F1
#
_entry.id   AF-A0A1M4T6U8-F1
#
_cell.length_a   1.000
_cell.length_b   1.000
_cell.length_c   1.000
_cell.angle_alpha   90.00
_cell.angle_beta   90.00
_cell.angle_gamma   90.00
#
_symmetry.space_group_name_H-M   'P 1'
#
loop_
_entity.id
_entity.type
_entity.pdbx_description
1 polymer ?
#
loop_
_entity_poly.entity_id
_entity_poly.type
_entity_poly.pdbx_seq_one_letter_code
_entity_poly.pdbx_strand_id
1 'polypeptide(L)'
;MTNEEVKILLNDLESDRIERTVSTTNTDKFCQAVCAFSNDLPDSKQSGFLIIGANDDGSLSGLKVTDELMRNIAGIRADGNVLPQPAITVTKFAFEEGELLVAEIQPSDFTPIRYKGRIWIRVGPRKAIANEAEERILIEKRVSNINSFDALPCFGAVLDDLNTELFKSLYLPKAIDADVLAEDKRDVKAQLESLGFFESRYNSPTNAGILMFGKRPERFLPGAYTQYVEFNGINAAADILKEYKFAGNLCEILSKLDQFIDTSIVNRRPVPVSALREQIVFNYPYWATRELLMNAIMHRDYQTNAPVKFYKYVDHIEIANPGNLYGKARPENFPDVNDYRNPIIAEAMKVLGYVNRFNRGIIRVQKELEENGNGKAIFNLNLLTAFSVTEFVSTLAEEIQFKETNKPKSNHDSDYDSDYDSDYDSNYQYKILEFCIVPKSRKDIMNLLGLSTHTKNYDKYIAPLLNTNFLEMTLPDKPKSKNQKYVITDRGIDFCKLSKEYIQNYKMKYDNVYKSEYLRDELLQKFNEWGMKKVIDEVGLFSGVGKELYYKNIGENRYLIFSFINRPDLNAYIFDPWIASYNNDEEIGKVQYISKEEGFANMNFNLERDYHYIKEFVE
;
A
#
# COMPACT_ATOMS: atom_id res chain seq x y z
N MET A 1 5.05 28.95 17.17
CA MET A 1 4.47 30.30 17.23
C MET A 1 3.56 30.41 18.45
N THR A 2 3.64 31.49 19.24
CA THR A 2 2.86 31.73 20.47
C THR A 2 1.79 32.82 20.28
N ASN A 3 0.83 32.94 21.21
CA ASN A 3 -0.19 34.01 21.19
C ASN A 3 0.42 35.42 21.19
N GLU A 4 1.56 35.62 21.86
CA GLU A 4 2.24 36.92 21.92
C GLU A 4 2.88 37.28 20.57
N GLU A 5 3.51 36.31 19.91
CA GLU A 5 4.08 36.50 18.57
C GLU A 5 3.01 36.84 17.53
N VAL A 6 1.83 36.22 17.61
CA VAL A 6 0.70 36.55 16.72
C VAL A 6 0.21 37.98 16.95
N LYS A 7 0.16 38.46 18.19
CA LYS A 7 -0.20 39.87 18.47
C LYS A 7 0.81 40.86 17.90
N ILE A 8 2.09 40.53 17.89
CA ILE A 8 3.12 41.35 17.25
C ILE A 8 2.89 41.40 15.74
N LEU A 9 2.62 40.25 15.10
CA LEU A 9 2.33 40.16 13.67
C LEU A 9 1.04 40.90 13.27
N LEU A 10 0.02 40.94 14.13
CA LEU A 10 -1.21 41.71 13.88
C LEU A 10 -0.97 43.22 13.80
N ASN A 11 -0.02 43.74 14.58
CA ASN A 11 0.28 45.18 14.63
C ASN A 11 1.30 45.63 13.58
N ASP A 12 1.97 44.71 12.90
CA ASP A 12 2.91 45.02 11.81
C ASP A 12 2.16 45.29 10.50
N LEU A 13 1.64 46.52 10.35
CA LEU A 13 0.83 46.96 9.21
C LEU A 13 1.62 47.05 7.88
N GLU A 14 2.96 47.04 7.92
CA GLU A 14 3.83 47.23 6.75
C GLU A 14 4.49 45.94 6.25
N SER A 15 4.28 44.80 6.91
CA SER A 15 4.91 43.54 6.54
C SER A 15 4.41 43.02 5.19
N ASP A 16 5.31 42.97 4.21
CA ASP A 16 5.17 42.25 2.95
C ASP A 16 4.92 40.74 3.15
N ARG A 17 5.24 40.19 4.33
CA ARG A 17 5.06 38.80 4.75
C ARG A 17 3.70 38.46 5.37
N ILE A 18 2.80 39.43 5.55
CA ILE A 18 1.52 39.21 6.25
C ILE A 18 0.35 39.52 5.32
N GLU A 19 -0.63 38.61 5.28
CA GLU A 19 -1.92 38.80 4.64
C GLU A 19 -3.02 38.57 5.67
N ARG A 20 -3.82 39.62 5.94
CA ARG A 20 -4.98 39.55 6.84
C ARG A 20 -6.26 39.44 6.04
N THR A 21 -7.23 38.71 6.58
CA THR A 21 -8.56 38.66 5.98
C THR A 21 -9.63 38.22 6.97
N VAL A 22 -10.81 38.83 6.87
CA VAL A 22 -12.02 38.37 7.56
C VAL A 22 -12.84 37.35 6.75
N SER A 23 -12.49 37.14 5.48
CA SER A 23 -13.19 36.19 4.62
C SER A 23 -12.84 34.77 5.05
N THR A 24 -13.85 33.92 5.17
CA THR A 24 -13.72 32.49 5.51
C THR A 24 -13.95 31.57 4.31
N THR A 25 -14.42 32.11 3.18
CA THR A 25 -14.89 31.33 2.02
C THR A 25 -14.15 31.65 0.72
N ASN A 26 -13.31 32.70 0.67
CA ASN A 26 -12.63 33.10 -0.56
C ASN A 26 -11.35 32.28 -0.82
N THR A 27 -11.53 31.06 -1.31
CA THR A 27 -10.43 30.13 -1.61
C THR A 27 -9.43 30.69 -2.63
N ASP A 28 -9.88 31.41 -3.67
CA ASP A 28 -8.97 32.01 -4.65
C ASP A 28 -8.01 33.01 -3.96
N LYS A 29 -8.52 33.87 -3.08
CA LYS A 29 -7.68 34.83 -2.34
C LYS A 29 -6.64 34.12 -1.47
N PHE A 30 -7.01 33.01 -0.82
CA PHE A 30 -6.10 32.24 0.01
C PHE A 30 -5.00 31.58 -0.84
N CYS A 31 -5.36 30.90 -1.93
CA CYS A 31 -4.40 30.22 -2.79
C CYS A 31 -3.45 31.20 -3.51
N GLN A 32 -3.93 32.39 -3.90
CA GLN A 32 -3.07 33.46 -4.42
C GLN A 32 -2.05 33.94 -3.38
N ALA A 33 -2.47 34.12 -2.13
CA ALA A 33 -1.57 34.51 -1.04
C ALA A 33 -0.53 33.42 -0.75
N VAL A 34 -0.96 32.16 -0.64
CA VAL A 34 -0.07 31.01 -0.47
C VAL A 34 0.95 30.92 -1.61
N CYS A 35 0.50 31.03 -2.87
CA CYS A 35 1.37 31.04 -4.03
C CYS A 35 2.39 32.19 -3.98
N ALA A 36 1.96 33.39 -3.61
CA ALA A 36 2.81 34.57 -3.51
C ALA A 36 3.87 34.44 -2.42
N PHE A 37 3.50 33.95 -1.23
CA PHE A 37 4.44 33.73 -0.14
C PHE A 37 5.43 32.60 -0.43
N SER A 38 4.97 31.50 -1.02
CA SER A 38 5.87 30.41 -1.41
C SER A 38 6.86 30.81 -2.51
N ASN A 39 6.55 31.80 -3.33
CA ASN A 39 7.48 32.32 -4.34
C ASN A 39 8.60 33.18 -3.76
N ASP A 40 8.40 33.82 -2.59
CA ASP A 40 9.38 34.64 -1.87
C ASP A 40 10.31 35.43 -2.81
N LEU A 41 9.75 36.23 -3.72
CA LEU A 41 10.53 36.97 -4.72
C LEU A 41 11.73 37.74 -4.11
N PRO A 42 11.61 38.41 -2.94
CA PRO A 42 12.72 39.12 -2.28
C PRO A 42 13.87 38.23 -1.77
N ASP A 43 13.70 36.90 -1.72
CA ASP A 43 14.65 35.95 -1.13
C ASP A 43 14.88 36.15 0.36
N SER A 44 13.81 36.52 1.09
CA SER A 44 13.88 36.71 2.53
C SER A 44 14.18 35.41 3.27
N LYS A 45 13.81 34.26 2.70
CA LYS A 45 13.84 32.91 3.30
C LYS A 45 13.07 32.83 4.61
N GLN A 46 12.08 33.70 4.78
CA GLN A 46 11.24 33.80 5.96
C GLN A 46 9.81 33.38 5.63
N SER A 47 9.13 32.77 6.61
CA SER A 47 7.73 32.37 6.44
C SER A 47 6.82 33.57 6.15
N GLY A 48 5.85 33.37 5.26
CA GLY A 48 4.69 34.24 5.12
C GLY A 48 3.54 33.78 6.02
N PHE A 49 2.66 34.70 6.40
CA PHE A 49 1.55 34.44 7.31
C PHE A 49 0.22 34.88 6.69
N LEU A 50 -0.68 33.92 6.46
CA LEU A 50 -2.07 34.18 6.13
C LEU A 50 -2.91 34.07 7.41
N ILE A 51 -3.45 35.20 7.86
CA ILE A 51 -4.21 35.33 9.11
C ILE A 51 -5.69 35.54 8.78
N ILE A 52 -6.52 34.59 9.21
CA ILE A 52 -7.98 34.63 9.01
C ILE A 52 -8.67 34.98 10.33
N GLY A 53 -9.60 35.94 10.27
CA GLY A 53 -10.32 36.48 11.44
C GLY A 53 -9.76 37.81 11.95
N ALA A 54 -8.88 38.45 11.19
CA ALA A 54 -8.33 39.77 11.49
C ALA A 54 -8.71 40.79 10.40
N ASN A 55 -9.05 41.99 10.83
CA ASN A 55 -9.24 43.15 9.98
C ASN A 55 -7.89 43.70 9.49
N ASP A 56 -7.93 44.57 8.47
CA ASP A 56 -6.72 45.17 7.91
C ASP A 56 -5.94 46.01 8.93
N ASP A 57 -6.65 46.60 9.92
CA ASP A 57 -6.09 47.37 11.03
C ASP A 57 -5.50 46.52 12.16
N GLY A 58 -5.54 45.18 12.03
CA GLY A 58 -5.04 44.23 13.04
C GLY A 58 -6.05 43.87 14.13
N SER A 59 -7.23 44.49 14.17
CA SER A 59 -8.29 44.14 15.13
C SER A 59 -8.92 42.78 14.80
N LEU A 60 -9.35 42.05 15.83
CA LEU A 60 -10.00 40.75 15.66
C LEU A 60 -11.46 40.95 15.24
N SER A 61 -11.93 40.12 14.29
CA SER A 61 -13.30 40.19 13.78
C SER A 61 -14.31 39.41 14.65
N GLY A 62 -13.88 38.82 15.76
CA GLY A 62 -14.71 37.92 16.57
C GLY A 62 -14.99 36.56 15.93
N LEU A 63 -14.16 36.13 14.96
CA LEU A 63 -14.33 34.86 14.26
C LEU A 63 -14.27 33.68 15.25
N LYS A 64 -15.11 32.67 15.03
CA LYS A 64 -14.93 31.32 15.61
C LYS A 64 -14.45 30.38 14.53
N VAL A 65 -13.30 29.76 14.74
CA VAL A 65 -12.68 28.87 13.77
C VAL A 65 -13.42 27.54 13.79
N THR A 66 -14.04 27.18 12.67
CA THR A 66 -14.69 25.88 12.48
C THR A 66 -13.68 24.85 11.98
N ASP A 67 -13.95 23.57 12.27
CA ASP A 67 -13.16 22.46 11.74
C ASP A 67 -13.19 22.40 10.21
N GLU A 68 -14.26 22.89 9.59
CA GLU A 68 -14.38 22.99 8.13
C GLU A 68 -13.40 24.02 7.56
N LEU A 69 -13.31 25.21 8.16
CA LEU A 69 -12.37 26.25 7.76
C LEU A 69 -10.92 25.76 7.91
N MET A 70 -10.60 25.12 9.04
CA MET A 70 -9.28 24.56 9.27
C MET A 70 -8.91 23.52 8.21
N ARG A 71 -9.85 22.62 7.87
CA ARG A 71 -9.66 21.62 6.81
C ARG A 71 -9.51 22.23 5.42
N ASN A 72 -10.27 23.28 5.10
CA ASN A 72 -10.20 23.98 3.83
C ASN A 72 -8.80 24.61 3.63
N ILE A 73 -8.33 25.38 4.61
CA ILE A 73 -7.01 26.04 4.53
C ILE A 73 -5.86 25.03 4.56
N ALA A 74 -5.93 24.03 5.44
CA ALA A 74 -4.95 22.94 5.44
C ALA A 74 -4.99 22.12 4.14
N GLY A 75 -6.13 22.11 3.45
CA GLY A 75 -6.33 21.45 2.16
C GLY A 75 -5.55 22.11 1.01
N ILE A 76 -5.29 23.42 1.06
CA ILE A 76 -4.57 24.16 0.00
C ILE A 76 -3.19 23.56 -0.29
N ARG A 77 -2.52 23.01 0.73
CA ARG A 77 -1.22 22.35 0.56
C ARG A 77 -1.26 21.16 -0.42
N ALA A 78 -2.45 20.60 -0.64
CA ALA A 78 -2.63 19.39 -1.42
C ALA A 78 -3.68 19.51 -2.54
N ASP A 79 -4.56 20.52 -2.53
CA ASP A 79 -5.80 20.62 -3.31
C ASP A 79 -5.68 20.42 -4.83
N GLY A 80 -4.49 20.64 -5.40
CA GLY A 80 -4.28 20.51 -6.83
C GLY A 80 -3.85 21.80 -7.50
N ASN A 81 -4.33 22.93 -6.97
CA ASN A 81 -4.41 24.20 -7.68
C ASN A 81 -3.16 25.06 -7.52
N VAL A 82 -2.46 24.92 -6.39
CA VAL A 82 -1.14 25.54 -6.16
C VAL A 82 -0.05 24.51 -6.45
N LEU A 83 0.82 24.83 -7.42
CA LEU A 83 1.83 23.93 -7.95
C LEU A 83 3.17 24.61 -8.21
N PRO A 84 4.30 24.01 -7.78
CA PRO A 84 4.43 22.88 -6.85
C PRO A 84 3.68 23.03 -5.53
N GLN A 85 3.49 21.90 -4.83
CA GLN A 85 2.76 21.90 -3.57
C GLN A 85 3.48 22.74 -2.50
N PRO A 86 2.79 23.70 -1.87
CA PRO A 86 3.38 24.56 -0.86
C PRO A 86 3.49 23.85 0.50
N ALA A 87 4.51 24.20 1.27
CA ALA A 87 4.62 23.77 2.67
C ALA A 87 3.87 24.76 3.58
N ILE A 88 2.79 24.28 4.21
CA ILE A 88 1.88 25.09 5.03
C ILE A 88 1.66 24.42 6.39
N THR A 89 1.79 25.18 7.47
CA THR A 89 1.40 24.80 8.83
C THR A 89 0.23 25.66 9.28
N VAL A 90 -0.88 25.05 9.67
CA VAL A 90 -2.09 25.76 10.08
C VAL A 90 -2.31 25.59 11.58
N THR A 91 -2.41 26.70 12.30
CA THR A 91 -2.59 26.71 13.77
C THR A 91 -3.73 27.64 14.16
N LYS A 92 -4.59 27.20 15.09
CA LYS A 92 -5.63 28.02 15.69
C LYS A 92 -5.08 28.75 16.93
N PHE A 93 -5.40 30.03 17.06
CA PHE A 93 -5.10 30.85 18.23
C PHE A 93 -6.40 31.42 18.80
N ALA A 94 -6.57 31.37 20.12
CA ALA A 94 -7.75 31.86 20.81
C ALA A 94 -7.39 33.07 21.67
N PHE A 95 -8.17 34.14 21.54
CA PHE A 95 -8.09 35.38 22.30
C PHE A 95 -9.45 35.71 22.91
N GLU A 96 -9.47 36.65 23.86
CA GLU A 96 -10.73 37.10 24.49
C GLU A 96 -11.67 37.77 23.48
N GLU A 97 -11.13 38.49 22.49
CA GLU A 97 -11.92 39.19 21.47
C GLU A 97 -12.32 38.31 20.25
N GLY A 98 -11.87 37.04 20.19
CA GLY A 98 -12.15 36.12 19.08
C GLY A 98 -11.05 35.08 18.83
N GLU A 99 -11.29 34.18 17.88
CA GLU A 99 -10.29 33.20 17.42
C GLU A 99 -9.68 33.62 16.08
N LEU A 100 -8.43 33.22 15.85
CA LEU A 100 -7.70 33.40 14.60
C LEU A 100 -7.23 32.06 14.06
N LEU A 101 -7.28 31.90 12.75
CA LEU A 101 -6.63 30.81 12.05
C LEU A 101 -5.41 31.36 11.31
N VAL A 102 -4.22 30.90 11.67
CA VAL A 102 -2.98 31.35 11.05
C VAL A 102 -2.38 30.19 10.26
N ALA A 103 -2.23 30.40 8.95
CA ALA A 103 -1.46 29.54 8.08
C ALA A 103 -0.06 30.17 7.91
N GLU A 104 0.96 29.45 8.36
CA GLU A 104 2.36 29.76 8.11
C GLU A 104 2.80 29.06 6.83
N ILE A 105 3.25 29.84 5.85
CA ILE A 105 3.67 29.38 4.52
C ILE A 105 5.18 29.51 4.42
N GLN A 106 5.85 28.40 4.18
CA GLN A 106 7.29 28.39 3.94
C GLN A 106 7.60 28.79 2.48
N PRO A 107 8.66 29.57 2.24
CA PRO A 107 9.23 29.74 0.90
C PRO A 107 9.54 28.38 0.27
N SER A 108 9.31 28.26 -1.03
CA SER A 108 9.64 27.04 -1.77
C SER A 108 11.01 27.15 -2.40
N ASP A 109 11.78 26.06 -2.33
CA ASP A 109 13.00 25.91 -3.12
C ASP A 109 12.70 25.70 -4.62
N PHE A 110 11.44 25.37 -4.96
CA PHE A 110 10.98 25.07 -6.32
C PHE A 110 10.09 26.20 -6.86
N THR A 111 10.67 27.36 -7.07
CA THR A 111 10.01 28.50 -7.72
C THR A 111 10.06 28.38 -9.25
N PRO A 112 9.19 29.01 -10.05
CA PRO A 112 7.97 29.65 -9.62
C PRO A 112 6.88 28.64 -9.25
N ILE A 113 6.23 28.88 -8.12
CA ILE A 113 4.93 28.34 -7.75
C ILE A 113 3.84 29.06 -8.55
N ARG A 114 2.85 28.31 -8.99
CA ARG A 114 1.72 28.74 -9.80
C ARG A 114 0.42 28.40 -9.10
N TYR A 115 -0.54 29.32 -9.14
CA TYR A 115 -1.93 29.04 -8.82
C TYR A 115 -2.75 29.06 -10.11
N LYS A 116 -3.36 27.93 -10.48
CA LYS A 116 -4.09 27.76 -11.75
C LYS A 116 -3.26 28.24 -12.96
N GLY A 117 -1.97 27.88 -12.99
CA GLY A 117 -1.07 28.27 -14.07
C GLY A 117 -0.51 29.71 -14.01
N ARG A 118 -0.94 30.53 -13.05
CA ARG A 118 -0.45 31.93 -12.88
C ARG A 118 0.55 32.04 -11.76
N ILE A 119 1.64 32.78 -11.98
CA ILE A 119 2.67 33.03 -10.98
C ILE A 119 2.25 34.26 -10.16
N TRP A 120 1.92 34.06 -8.89
CA TRP A 120 1.62 35.16 -7.96
C TRP A 120 2.85 35.48 -7.14
N ILE A 121 3.10 36.77 -6.90
CA ILE A 121 4.21 37.28 -6.09
C ILE A 121 3.74 38.40 -5.17
N ARG A 122 4.56 38.75 -4.19
CA ARG A 122 4.39 39.94 -3.35
C ARG A 122 5.16 41.11 -3.95
N VAL A 123 4.48 42.24 -4.13
CA VAL A 123 5.09 43.54 -4.47
C VAL A 123 4.70 44.49 -3.35
N GLY A 124 5.59 44.59 -2.34
CA GLY A 124 5.26 45.20 -1.06
C GLY A 124 4.08 44.49 -0.37
N PRO A 125 3.07 45.22 0.17
CA PRO A 125 1.93 44.62 0.86
C PRO A 125 0.87 44.02 -0.08
N ARG A 126 1.06 44.10 -1.41
CA ARG A 126 0.08 43.65 -2.41
C ARG A 126 0.52 42.38 -3.10
N LYS A 127 -0.46 41.60 -3.55
CA LYS A 127 -0.25 40.46 -4.46
C LYS A 127 -0.36 40.95 -5.90
N ALA A 128 0.55 40.49 -6.76
CA ALA A 128 0.53 40.78 -8.19
C ALA A 128 0.87 39.50 -8.98
N ILE A 129 0.51 39.50 -10.26
CA ILE A 129 0.98 38.48 -11.21
C ILE A 129 2.41 38.87 -11.60
N ALA A 130 3.33 37.90 -11.58
CA ALA A 130 4.72 38.13 -11.95
C ALA A 130 4.83 38.52 -13.43
N ASN A 131 5.63 39.54 -13.71
CA ASN A 131 6.08 39.85 -15.07
C ASN A 131 7.25 38.95 -15.49
N GLU A 132 7.67 39.05 -16.76
CA GLU A 132 8.74 38.21 -17.33
C GLU A 132 10.08 38.31 -16.58
N ALA A 133 10.45 39.51 -16.10
CA ALA A 133 11.69 39.70 -15.36
C ALA A 133 11.62 39.05 -13.97
N GLU A 134 10.48 39.15 -13.30
CA GLU A 134 10.24 38.53 -11.99
C GLU A 134 10.17 37.00 -12.09
N GLU A 135 9.53 36.48 -13.15
CA GLU A 135 9.53 35.05 -13.46
C GLU A 135 10.95 34.53 -13.68
N ARG A 136 11.78 35.28 -14.40
CA ARG A 136 13.19 34.92 -14.60
C ARG A 136 13.96 34.86 -13.29
N ILE A 137 13.76 35.81 -12.37
CA ILE A 137 14.36 35.77 -11.03
C ILE A 137 13.95 34.49 -10.29
N LEU A 138 12.67 34.12 -10.35
CA LEU A 138 12.15 32.90 -9.71
C LEU A 138 12.74 31.62 -10.33
N ILE A 139 12.95 31.59 -11.64
CA ILE A 139 13.64 30.49 -12.32
C ILE A 139 15.11 30.41 -11.88
N GLU A 140 15.83 31.53 -11.82
CA GLU A 140 17.22 31.57 -11.39
C GLU A 140 17.40 31.09 -9.94
N LYS A 141 16.43 31.41 -9.07
CA LYS A 141 16.36 30.89 -7.69
C LYS A 141 16.20 29.37 -7.64
N ARG A 142 15.26 28.82 -8.42
CA ARG A 142 15.08 27.36 -8.54
C ARG A 142 16.40 26.70 -8.82
N VAL A 143 17.12 27.18 -9.82
CA VAL A 143 18.35 26.50 -10.23
C VAL A 143 19.46 26.64 -9.17
N SER A 144 19.45 27.71 -8.38
CA SER A 144 20.39 27.87 -7.27
C SER A 144 20.06 26.96 -6.06
N ASN A 145 18.78 26.61 -5.88
CA ASN A 145 18.30 25.84 -4.73
C ASN A 145 18.13 24.34 -5.04
N ILE A 146 17.97 23.95 -6.30
CA ILE A 146 17.66 22.57 -6.70
C ILE A 146 18.87 21.85 -7.28
N ASN A 147 19.20 20.72 -6.65
CA ASN A 147 20.15 19.72 -7.15
C ASN A 147 19.45 18.38 -7.49
N SER A 148 18.14 18.36 -7.74
CA SER A 148 17.46 17.13 -8.17
C SER A 148 17.90 16.75 -9.58
N PHE A 149 18.05 15.44 -9.82
CA PHE A 149 18.59 14.94 -11.08
C PHE A 149 17.77 15.38 -12.31
N ASP A 150 16.45 15.41 -12.18
CA ASP A 150 15.53 15.79 -13.25
C ASP A 150 15.66 17.27 -13.66
N ALA A 151 16.10 18.14 -12.75
CA ALA A 151 16.34 19.56 -13.01
C ALA A 151 17.70 19.85 -13.66
N LEU A 152 18.65 18.92 -13.56
CA LEU A 152 19.97 19.11 -14.15
C LEU A 152 19.93 19.11 -15.69
N PRO A 153 20.80 19.89 -16.34
CA PRO A 153 20.97 19.84 -17.79
C PRO A 153 21.36 18.44 -18.24
N CYS A 154 20.69 17.94 -19.27
CA CYS A 154 21.02 16.68 -19.92
C CYS A 154 22.17 16.91 -20.91
N PHE A 155 23.40 16.81 -20.42
CA PHE A 155 24.58 17.12 -21.24
C PHE A 155 24.63 16.30 -22.54
N GLY A 156 24.85 16.99 -23.65
CA GLY A 156 24.87 16.41 -24.99
C GLY A 156 23.52 16.38 -25.70
N ALA A 157 22.43 16.74 -25.03
CA ALA A 157 21.13 16.95 -25.67
C ALA A 157 21.00 18.38 -26.20
N VAL A 158 20.25 18.56 -27.28
CA VAL A 158 19.91 19.88 -27.84
C VAL A 158 18.39 20.02 -28.00
N LEU A 159 17.91 21.24 -28.27
CA LEU A 159 16.48 21.50 -28.47
C LEU A 159 15.85 20.57 -29.54
N ASP A 160 16.59 20.25 -30.60
CA ASP A 160 16.10 19.39 -31.68
C ASP A 160 15.91 17.92 -31.26
N ASP A 161 16.49 17.49 -30.14
CA ASP A 161 16.19 16.18 -29.55
C ASP A 161 14.82 16.15 -28.86
N LEU A 162 14.19 17.31 -28.62
CA LEU A 162 12.85 17.42 -28.06
C LEU A 162 11.77 17.46 -29.14
N ASN A 163 10.63 16.82 -28.86
CA ASN A 163 9.38 16.99 -29.58
C ASN A 163 8.66 18.23 -29.04
N THR A 164 9.06 19.39 -29.55
CA THR A 164 8.50 20.70 -29.15
C THR A 164 7.02 20.86 -29.51
N GLU A 165 6.54 20.16 -30.54
CA GLU A 165 5.12 20.17 -30.90
C GLU A 165 4.28 19.43 -29.86
N LEU A 166 4.77 18.29 -29.35
CA LEU A 166 4.12 17.57 -28.24
C LEU A 166 4.05 18.44 -26.98
N PHE A 167 5.12 19.17 -26.66
CA PHE A 167 5.10 20.15 -25.56
C PHE A 167 4.02 21.22 -25.76
N LYS A 168 3.97 21.85 -26.93
CA LYS A 168 3.03 22.95 -27.23
C LYS A 168 1.57 22.51 -27.30
N SER A 169 1.30 21.34 -27.87
CA SER A 169 -0.07 20.87 -28.13
C SER A 169 -0.67 20.11 -26.94
N LEU A 170 0.14 19.38 -26.16
CA LEU A 170 -0.35 18.51 -25.09
C LEU A 170 -0.11 19.08 -23.69
N TYR A 171 1.11 19.54 -23.40
CA TYR A 171 1.51 19.87 -22.04
C TYR A 171 1.24 21.34 -21.69
N LEU A 172 1.72 22.26 -22.54
CA LEU A 172 1.67 23.70 -22.29
C LEU A 172 0.24 24.22 -22.02
N PRO A 173 -0.81 23.81 -22.77
CA PRO A 173 -2.19 24.25 -22.53
C PRO A 173 -2.81 23.71 -21.24
N LYS A 174 -2.23 22.64 -20.67
CA LYS A 174 -2.65 22.08 -19.37
C LYS A 174 -1.88 22.71 -18.21
N ALA A 175 -0.65 23.15 -18.45
CA ALA A 175 0.22 23.74 -17.45
C ALA A 175 -0.06 25.23 -17.21
N ILE A 176 -0.45 25.96 -18.25
CA ILE A 176 -0.62 27.41 -18.25
C ILE A 176 -2.06 27.75 -18.63
N ASP A 177 -2.62 28.73 -17.93
CA ASP A 177 -3.96 29.29 -18.15
C ASP A 177 -4.09 29.86 -19.59
N ALA A 178 -5.25 29.70 -20.22
CA ALA A 178 -5.41 29.98 -21.65
C ALA A 178 -5.17 31.45 -22.04
N ASP A 179 -5.54 32.40 -21.18
CA ASP A 179 -5.30 33.83 -21.38
C ASP A 179 -3.81 34.19 -21.23
N VAL A 180 -3.14 33.63 -20.21
CA VAL A 180 -1.69 33.79 -20.03
C VAL A 180 -0.93 33.22 -21.22
N LEU A 181 -1.33 32.05 -21.71
CA LEU A 181 -0.70 31.42 -22.88
C LEU A 181 -0.93 32.23 -24.16
N ALA A 182 -2.08 32.88 -24.32
CA ALA A 182 -2.36 33.74 -25.47
C ALA A 182 -1.51 35.02 -25.49
N GLU A 183 -1.12 35.51 -24.32
CA GLU A 183 -0.24 36.68 -24.16
C GLU A 183 1.25 36.31 -24.17
N ASP A 184 1.59 35.04 -23.99
CA ASP A 184 2.95 34.54 -23.97
C ASP A 184 3.60 34.54 -25.37
N LYS A 185 4.46 35.54 -25.62
CA LYS A 185 5.21 35.73 -26.87
C LYS A 185 6.63 35.15 -26.83
N ARG A 186 6.99 34.44 -25.76
CA ARG A 186 8.33 33.88 -25.60
C ARG A 186 8.59 32.81 -26.65
N ASP A 187 9.87 32.59 -26.94
CA ASP A 187 10.26 31.46 -27.77
C ASP A 187 10.06 30.13 -27.01
N VAL A 188 10.13 29.02 -27.75
CA VAL A 188 9.89 27.70 -27.15
C VAL A 188 10.92 27.34 -26.06
N LYS A 189 12.14 27.88 -26.10
CA LYS A 189 13.17 27.59 -25.10
C LYS A 189 12.81 28.24 -23.77
N ALA A 190 12.44 29.51 -23.79
CA ALA A 190 12.01 30.23 -22.62
C ALA A 190 10.70 29.65 -22.04
N GLN A 191 9.78 29.19 -22.89
CA GLN A 191 8.59 28.46 -22.44
C GLN A 191 8.95 27.15 -21.74
N LEU A 192 9.85 26.34 -22.31
CA LEU A 192 10.33 25.10 -21.69
C LEU A 192 11.08 25.37 -20.37
N GLU A 193 11.92 26.40 -20.34
CA GLU A 193 12.71 26.80 -19.17
C GLU A 193 11.82 27.23 -18.00
N SER A 194 10.76 27.99 -18.26
CA SER A 194 9.80 28.39 -17.20
C SER A 194 9.16 27.20 -16.49
N LEU A 195 9.03 26.07 -17.19
CA LEU A 195 8.44 24.84 -16.66
C LEU A 195 9.52 23.83 -16.20
N GLY A 196 10.80 24.17 -16.31
CA GLY A 196 11.93 23.35 -15.84
C GLY A 196 12.42 22.30 -16.84
N PHE A 197 12.05 22.40 -18.12
CA PHE A 197 12.43 21.43 -19.15
C PHE A 197 13.65 21.86 -19.98
N PHE A 198 14.14 23.08 -19.78
CA PHE A 198 15.29 23.63 -20.48
C PHE A 198 16.11 24.51 -19.53
N GLU A 199 17.42 24.58 -19.78
CA GLU A 199 18.36 25.42 -19.02
C GLU A 199 19.16 26.26 -20.00
N SER A 200 18.84 27.55 -20.05
CA SER A 200 19.38 28.46 -21.06
C SER A 200 20.86 28.75 -20.87
N ARG A 201 21.41 28.68 -19.65
CA ARG A 201 22.85 28.94 -19.41
C ARG A 201 23.74 27.91 -20.08
N TYR A 202 23.28 26.66 -20.16
CA TYR A 202 23.97 25.59 -20.89
C TYR A 202 23.39 25.36 -22.29
N ASN A 203 22.35 26.11 -22.69
CA ASN A 203 21.60 25.93 -23.92
C ASN A 203 21.22 24.45 -24.15
N SER A 204 20.73 23.80 -23.10
CA SER A 204 20.49 22.36 -23.05
C SER A 204 19.11 22.07 -22.46
N PRO A 205 18.38 21.06 -22.98
CA PRO A 205 17.27 20.46 -22.24
C PRO A 205 17.71 19.97 -20.87
N THR A 206 16.81 19.96 -19.90
CA THR A 206 17.01 19.24 -18.63
C THR A 206 16.74 17.75 -18.81
N ASN A 207 17.15 16.93 -17.84
CA ASN A 207 16.79 15.50 -17.83
C ASN A 207 15.28 15.30 -17.84
N ALA A 208 14.52 16.13 -17.11
CA ALA A 208 13.06 16.16 -17.17
C ALA A 208 12.56 16.49 -18.58
N GLY A 209 13.15 17.47 -19.27
CA GLY A 209 12.79 17.81 -20.64
C GLY A 209 12.96 16.63 -21.60
N ILE A 210 14.08 15.90 -21.48
CA ILE A 210 14.34 14.71 -22.29
C ILE A 210 13.38 13.57 -21.93
N LEU A 211 13.08 13.34 -20.64
CA LEU A 211 12.14 12.30 -20.23
C LEU A 211 10.71 12.60 -20.68
N MET A 212 10.25 13.85 -20.59
CA MET A 212 8.88 14.24 -20.92
C MET A 212 8.65 14.42 -22.42
N PHE A 213 9.62 14.95 -23.16
CA PHE A 213 9.44 15.35 -24.57
C PHE A 213 10.53 14.84 -25.50
N GLY A 214 11.53 14.09 -25.03
CA GLY A 214 12.60 13.59 -25.88
C GLY A 214 12.09 12.69 -26.99
N LYS A 215 12.59 12.88 -28.21
CA LYS A 215 12.30 11.98 -29.35
C LYS A 215 12.89 10.59 -29.12
N ARG A 216 14.03 10.52 -28.41
CA ARG A 216 14.74 9.28 -28.07
C ARG A 216 15.37 9.39 -26.66
N PRO A 217 14.58 9.33 -25.57
CA PRO A 217 15.10 9.54 -24.22
C PRO A 217 16.19 8.53 -23.83
N GLU A 218 16.05 7.27 -24.28
CA GLU A 218 17.03 6.20 -24.02
C GLU A 218 18.43 6.45 -24.58
N ARG A 219 18.58 7.37 -25.54
CA ARG A 219 19.91 7.80 -26.03
C ARG A 219 20.73 8.45 -24.91
N PHE A 220 20.05 9.19 -24.03
CA PHE A 220 20.66 9.95 -22.95
C PHE A 220 20.52 9.23 -21.61
N LEU A 221 19.41 8.51 -21.43
CA LEU A 221 19.05 7.82 -20.19
C LEU A 221 18.67 6.38 -20.53
N PRO A 222 19.63 5.45 -20.70
CA PRO A 222 19.39 4.11 -21.24
C PRO A 222 18.36 3.26 -20.46
N GLY A 223 18.21 3.50 -19.17
CA GLY A 223 17.21 2.83 -18.34
C GLY A 223 15.80 3.43 -18.41
N ALA A 224 15.57 4.52 -19.16
CA ALA A 224 14.31 5.26 -19.22
C ALA A 224 13.22 4.54 -20.02
N TYR A 225 12.82 3.37 -19.55
CA TYR A 225 11.71 2.59 -20.06
C TYR A 225 11.08 1.74 -18.95
N THR A 226 9.87 1.24 -19.21
CA THR A 226 9.20 0.26 -18.36
C THR A 226 9.24 -1.10 -19.06
N GLN A 227 9.77 -2.12 -18.39
CA GLN A 227 9.79 -3.49 -18.87
C GLN A 227 8.61 -4.25 -18.26
N TYR A 228 7.73 -4.76 -19.12
CA TYR A 228 6.69 -5.67 -18.73
C TYR A 228 7.06 -7.10 -19.10
N VAL A 229 6.91 -8.02 -18.15
CA VAL A 229 7.11 -9.45 -18.38
C VAL A 229 5.99 -10.22 -17.71
N GLU A 230 5.32 -11.07 -18.47
CA GLU A 230 4.32 -12.02 -17.97
C GLU A 230 4.96 -13.40 -17.87
N PHE A 231 4.96 -13.98 -16.67
CA PHE A 231 5.56 -15.27 -16.36
C PHE A 231 4.48 -16.34 -16.17
N ASN A 232 4.73 -17.55 -16.66
CA ASN A 232 3.91 -18.73 -16.40
C ASN A 232 4.30 -19.42 -15.08
N GLY A 233 4.29 -18.67 -13.99
CA GLY A 233 4.62 -19.18 -12.66
C GLY A 233 4.59 -18.06 -11.63
N ILE A 234 5.08 -18.38 -10.43
CA ILE A 234 5.07 -17.48 -9.26
C ILE A 234 6.41 -16.77 -9.02
N ASN A 235 7.39 -16.97 -9.90
CA ASN A 235 8.71 -16.37 -9.80
C ASN A 235 9.37 -16.21 -11.18
N ALA A 236 10.42 -15.40 -11.23
CA ALA A 236 11.11 -15.02 -12.46
C ALA A 236 11.90 -16.15 -13.15
N ALA A 237 11.96 -17.36 -12.56
CA ALA A 237 12.55 -18.53 -13.21
C ALA A 237 11.54 -19.31 -14.07
N ALA A 238 10.26 -18.92 -14.04
CA ALA A 238 9.23 -19.48 -14.90
C ALA A 238 9.35 -19.00 -16.36
N ASP A 239 8.71 -19.72 -17.27
CA ASP A 239 8.70 -19.38 -18.69
C ASP A 239 8.02 -18.02 -18.93
N ILE A 240 8.58 -17.23 -19.83
CA ILE A 240 8.03 -15.93 -20.22
C ILE A 240 6.92 -16.17 -21.25
N LEU A 241 5.69 -15.76 -20.91
CA LEU A 241 4.54 -15.80 -21.81
C LEU A 241 4.53 -14.59 -22.75
N LYS A 242 4.80 -13.40 -22.21
CA LYS A 242 4.81 -12.15 -22.96
C LYS A 242 5.88 -11.22 -22.41
N GLU A 243 6.51 -10.47 -23.29
CA GLU A 243 7.42 -9.40 -22.92
C GLU A 243 7.09 -8.16 -23.76
N TYR A 244 6.94 -7.02 -23.09
CA TYR A 244 6.76 -5.73 -23.72
C TYR A 244 7.75 -4.72 -23.16
N LYS A 245 8.32 -3.90 -24.04
CA LYS A 245 9.15 -2.76 -23.67
C LYS A 245 8.42 -1.46 -23.99
N PHE A 246 8.04 -0.72 -22.94
CA PHE A 246 7.44 0.60 -23.07
C PHE A 246 8.53 1.66 -23.00
N ALA A 247 9.00 2.06 -24.18
CA ALA A 247 10.06 3.05 -24.36
C ALA A 247 9.57 4.28 -25.13
N GLY A 248 10.19 5.42 -24.86
CA GLY A 248 9.81 6.72 -25.43
C GLY A 248 9.71 7.77 -24.33
N ASN A 249 9.15 8.93 -24.68
CA ASN A 249 8.90 9.98 -23.70
C ASN A 249 7.69 9.66 -22.81
N LEU A 250 7.67 10.23 -21.61
CA LEU A 250 6.63 10.02 -20.61
C LEU A 250 5.25 10.46 -21.09
N CYS A 251 5.15 11.54 -21.89
CA CYS A 251 3.86 11.96 -22.45
C CYS A 251 3.18 10.85 -23.27
N GLU A 252 3.95 10.05 -24.01
CA GLU A 252 3.44 8.94 -24.82
C GLU A 252 3.31 7.64 -24.03
N ILE A 253 4.34 7.26 -23.25
CA ILE A 253 4.34 5.94 -22.61
C ILE A 253 3.35 5.83 -21.46
N LEU A 254 3.07 6.93 -20.75
CA LEU A 254 2.12 6.91 -19.63
C LEU A 254 0.71 6.55 -20.11
N SER A 255 0.27 7.11 -21.26
CA SER A 255 -1.03 6.79 -21.86
C SER A 255 -1.10 5.33 -22.33
N LYS A 256 -0.02 4.83 -22.95
CA LYS A 256 0.06 3.44 -23.41
C LYS A 256 0.02 2.45 -22.24
N LEU A 257 0.70 2.75 -21.15
CA LEU A 257 0.69 1.94 -19.93
C LEU A 257 -0.69 1.95 -19.26
N ASP A 258 -1.33 3.12 -19.17
CA ASP A 258 -2.69 3.26 -18.64
C ASP A 258 -3.69 2.37 -19.40
N GLN A 259 -3.67 2.45 -20.73
CA GLN A 259 -4.48 1.60 -21.59
C GLN A 259 -4.11 0.11 -21.47
N PHE A 260 -2.82 -0.20 -21.33
CA PHE A 260 -2.36 -1.58 -21.17
C PHE A 260 -2.86 -2.20 -19.86
N ILE A 261 -2.92 -1.43 -18.77
CA ILE A 261 -3.52 -1.91 -17.51
C ILE A 261 -4.99 -2.26 -17.72
N ASP A 262 -5.80 -1.36 -18.27
CA ASP A 262 -7.25 -1.61 -18.45
C ASP A 262 -7.54 -2.76 -19.42
N THR A 263 -6.74 -2.91 -20.47
CA THR A 263 -7.03 -3.88 -21.54
C THR A 263 -6.36 -5.24 -21.37
N SER A 264 -5.17 -5.30 -20.77
CA SER A 264 -4.34 -6.51 -20.73
C SER A 264 -4.12 -7.07 -19.33
N ILE A 265 -4.30 -6.25 -18.28
CA ILE A 265 -4.11 -6.66 -16.89
C ILE A 265 -5.44 -6.89 -16.21
N VAL A 266 -6.37 -5.94 -16.34
CA VAL A 266 -7.68 -5.96 -15.68
C VAL A 266 -8.64 -6.85 -16.45
N ASN A 267 -8.97 -8.00 -15.86
CA ASN A 267 -9.99 -8.92 -16.34
C ASN A 267 -11.22 -8.82 -15.46
N ARG A 268 -12.37 -8.63 -16.11
CA ARG A 268 -13.69 -8.50 -15.45
C ARG A 268 -14.44 -9.82 -15.62
N ARG A 269 -14.96 -10.39 -14.53
CA ARG A 269 -15.80 -11.59 -14.58
C ARG A 269 -17.10 -11.38 -13.80
N PRO A 270 -18.27 -11.67 -14.39
CA PRO A 270 -19.52 -11.70 -13.65
C PRO A 270 -19.57 -12.94 -12.75
N VAL A 271 -19.94 -12.73 -11.49
CA VAL A 271 -19.98 -13.76 -10.45
C VAL A 271 -21.38 -13.81 -9.85
N PRO A 272 -22.10 -14.94 -9.91
CA PRO A 272 -23.43 -15.04 -9.30
C PRO A 272 -23.32 -14.99 -7.77
N VAL A 273 -23.91 -13.96 -7.16
CA VAL A 273 -24.02 -13.78 -5.69
C VAL A 273 -25.38 -14.25 -5.17
N SER A 274 -26.40 -14.34 -6.03
CA SER A 274 -27.68 -14.98 -5.73
C SER A 274 -28.36 -15.47 -7.01
N ALA A 275 -29.50 -16.16 -6.88
CA ALA A 275 -30.27 -16.67 -8.02
C ALA A 275 -30.72 -15.61 -9.04
N LEU A 276 -30.71 -14.32 -8.66
CA LEU A 276 -31.15 -13.20 -9.50
C LEU A 276 -30.11 -12.08 -9.58
N ARG A 277 -28.90 -12.25 -9.02
CA ARG A 277 -27.90 -11.19 -8.93
C ARG A 277 -26.50 -11.70 -9.23
N GLU A 278 -25.83 -10.99 -10.12
CA GLU A 278 -24.41 -11.14 -10.40
C GLU A 278 -23.65 -9.90 -9.89
N GLN A 279 -22.42 -10.11 -9.43
CA GLN A 279 -21.46 -9.08 -9.06
C GLN A 279 -20.25 -9.20 -9.98
N ILE A 280 -19.79 -8.08 -10.51
CA ILE A 280 -18.57 -8.05 -11.33
C ILE A 280 -17.38 -8.05 -10.38
N VAL A 281 -16.51 -9.05 -10.52
CA VAL A 281 -15.24 -9.17 -9.79
C VAL A 281 -14.08 -8.92 -10.76
N PHE A 282 -13.07 -8.23 -10.27
CA PHE A 282 -11.85 -7.91 -11.01
C PHE A 282 -10.70 -8.76 -10.47
N ASN A 283 -9.82 -9.25 -11.34
CA ASN A 283 -8.58 -9.89 -10.88
C ASN A 283 -7.66 -8.89 -10.17
N TYR A 284 -7.59 -7.66 -10.68
CA TYR A 284 -6.88 -6.51 -10.11
C TYR A 284 -7.73 -5.25 -10.30
N PRO A 285 -7.93 -4.41 -9.26
CA PRO A 285 -8.59 -3.12 -9.42
C PRO A 285 -7.75 -2.19 -10.29
N TYR A 286 -8.33 -1.70 -11.39
CA TYR A 286 -7.65 -0.80 -12.34
C TYR A 286 -6.92 0.37 -11.67
N TRP A 287 -7.62 1.08 -10.78
CA TRP A 287 -7.08 2.27 -10.12
C TRP A 287 -5.93 1.93 -9.17
N ALA A 288 -5.95 0.77 -8.52
CA ALA A 288 -4.89 0.32 -7.63
C ALA A 288 -3.59 0.05 -8.41
N THR A 289 -3.64 -0.82 -9.42
CA THR A 289 -2.47 -1.15 -10.26
C THR A 289 -1.92 0.08 -10.99
N ARG A 290 -2.82 0.94 -11.49
CA ARG A 290 -2.44 2.22 -12.13
C ARG A 290 -1.67 3.12 -11.17
N GLU A 291 -2.18 3.37 -9.98
CA GLU A 291 -1.54 4.24 -8.99
C GLU A 291 -0.16 3.69 -8.59
N LEU A 292 -0.03 2.38 -8.39
CA LEU A 292 1.27 1.74 -8.08
C LEU A 292 2.28 1.92 -9.21
N LEU A 293 1.86 1.71 -10.46
CA LEU A 293 2.76 1.86 -11.61
C LEU A 293 3.18 3.32 -11.85
N MET A 294 2.24 4.26 -11.76
CA MET A 294 2.54 5.68 -11.94
C MET A 294 3.50 6.20 -10.85
N ASN A 295 3.34 5.73 -9.61
CA ASN A 295 4.27 6.04 -8.53
C ASN A 295 5.67 5.46 -8.76
N ALA A 296 5.76 4.23 -9.26
CA ALA A 296 7.05 3.61 -9.60
C ALA A 296 7.81 4.41 -10.69
N ILE A 297 7.10 4.94 -11.69
CA ILE A 297 7.69 5.79 -12.76
C ILE A 297 8.10 7.16 -12.21
N MET A 298 7.25 7.78 -11.37
CA MET A 298 7.50 9.10 -10.80
C MET A 298 8.70 9.11 -9.84
N HIS A 299 8.82 8.09 -8.98
CA HIS A 299 9.86 8.00 -7.95
C HIS A 299 11.14 7.27 -8.39
N ARG A 300 11.19 6.77 -9.62
CA ARG A 300 12.34 6.07 -10.20
C ARG A 300 13.64 6.87 -10.09
N ASP A 301 14.73 6.20 -9.76
CA ASP A 301 16.08 6.75 -9.93
C ASP A 301 16.54 6.67 -11.40
N TYR A 302 16.34 7.78 -12.12
CA TYR A 302 16.68 7.92 -13.54
C TYR A 302 18.18 8.00 -13.81
N GLN A 303 19.03 8.09 -12.79
CA GLN A 303 20.49 7.98 -12.93
C GLN A 303 20.96 6.55 -13.19
N THR A 304 20.10 5.57 -12.88
CA THR A 304 20.42 4.17 -13.07
C THR A 304 19.99 3.67 -14.46
N ASN A 305 20.69 2.64 -14.94
CA ASN A 305 20.33 1.95 -16.19
C ASN A 305 19.24 0.88 -16.01
N ALA A 306 18.75 0.66 -14.79
CA ALA A 306 17.71 -0.32 -14.52
C ALA A 306 16.32 0.26 -14.85
N PRO A 307 15.47 -0.45 -15.61
CA PRO A 307 14.11 0.02 -15.92
C PRO A 307 13.18 -0.09 -14.73
N VAL A 308 11.97 0.49 -14.84
CA VAL A 308 10.85 0.04 -14.01
C VAL A 308 10.48 -1.37 -14.46
N LYS A 309 10.44 -2.31 -13.53
CA LYS A 309 9.97 -3.68 -13.74
C LYS A 309 8.50 -3.74 -13.42
N PHE A 310 7.69 -4.20 -14.35
CA PHE A 310 6.27 -4.46 -14.17
C PHE A 310 5.99 -5.92 -14.52
N TYR A 311 6.16 -6.79 -13.54
CA TYR A 311 6.12 -8.23 -13.76
C TYR A 311 4.78 -8.79 -13.32
N LYS A 312 4.18 -9.62 -14.17
CA LYS A 312 2.95 -10.33 -13.87
C LYS A 312 3.26 -11.81 -13.72
N TYR A 313 2.92 -12.36 -12.58
CA TYR A 313 2.95 -13.78 -12.26
C TYR A 313 1.53 -14.33 -12.28
N VAL A 314 1.40 -15.63 -12.03
CA VAL A 314 0.09 -16.31 -12.01
C VAL A 314 -0.80 -15.77 -10.88
N ASP A 315 -0.21 -15.54 -9.70
CA ASP A 315 -0.90 -15.20 -8.45
C ASP A 315 -0.70 -13.74 -8.01
N HIS A 316 0.22 -13.00 -8.65
CA HIS A 316 0.50 -11.62 -8.25
C HIS A 316 1.14 -10.78 -9.36
N ILE A 317 1.15 -9.48 -9.14
CA ILE A 317 1.91 -8.49 -9.90
C ILE A 317 3.01 -7.95 -8.98
N GLU A 318 4.22 -7.84 -9.50
CA GLU A 318 5.34 -7.16 -8.87
C GLU A 318 5.72 -5.92 -9.68
N ILE A 319 5.68 -4.75 -9.04
CA ILE A 319 6.17 -3.50 -9.63
C ILE A 319 7.40 -3.07 -8.83
N ALA A 320 8.53 -2.91 -9.51
CA ALA A 320 9.78 -2.49 -8.88
C ALA A 320 10.46 -1.36 -9.67
N ASN A 321 10.91 -0.33 -8.96
CA ASN A 321 11.74 0.74 -9.54
C ASN A 321 13.12 0.75 -8.88
N PRO A 322 14.16 1.19 -9.60
CA PRO A 322 15.45 1.47 -8.98
C PRO A 322 15.35 2.70 -8.08
N GLY A 323 16.15 2.69 -7.02
CA GLY A 323 16.11 3.67 -5.93
C GLY A 323 15.13 3.25 -4.83
N ASN A 324 15.62 3.27 -3.59
CA ASN A 324 14.77 3.10 -2.40
C ASN A 324 14.11 4.45 -2.02
N LEU A 325 13.44 4.51 -0.86
CA LEU A 325 12.86 5.70 -0.25
C LEU A 325 13.82 6.89 -0.32
N TYR A 326 13.27 8.07 -0.58
CA TYR A 326 14.02 9.28 -0.88
C TYR A 326 13.76 10.37 0.16
N GLY A 327 14.78 11.20 0.38
CA GLY A 327 14.67 12.40 1.22
C GLY A 327 14.22 12.09 2.64
N LYS A 328 13.07 12.63 3.03
CA LYS A 328 12.52 12.49 4.39
C LYS A 328 11.75 11.18 4.64
N ALA A 329 11.45 10.42 3.58
CA ALA A 329 10.75 9.14 3.72
C ALA A 329 11.69 8.06 4.28
N ARG A 330 11.20 7.29 5.24
CA ARG A 330 11.90 6.19 5.91
C ARG A 330 10.94 5.01 6.11
N PRO A 331 11.43 3.78 6.31
CA PRO A 331 10.55 2.63 6.53
C PRO A 331 9.56 2.82 7.67
N GLU A 332 9.91 3.61 8.69
CA GLU A 332 9.07 3.83 9.88
C GLU A 332 7.94 4.85 9.66
N ASN A 333 8.02 5.68 8.62
CA ASN A 333 7.05 6.75 8.35
C ASN A 333 6.36 6.65 6.99
N PHE A 334 6.70 5.63 6.20
CA PHE A 334 6.01 5.29 4.97
C PHE A 334 4.68 4.58 5.28
N PRO A 335 3.57 4.92 4.60
CA PRO A 335 3.43 5.83 3.46
C PRO A 335 3.03 7.28 3.81
N ASP A 336 3.03 7.67 5.09
CA ASP A 336 2.49 8.96 5.54
C ASP A 336 3.37 10.17 5.19
N VAL A 337 4.69 9.96 5.13
CA VAL A 337 5.67 10.98 4.73
C VAL A 337 6.18 10.66 3.32
N ASN A 338 6.10 11.64 2.42
CA ASN A 338 6.57 11.50 1.04
C ASN A 338 7.55 12.62 0.69
N ASP A 339 8.55 12.30 -0.14
CA ASP A 339 9.49 13.24 -0.73
C ASP A 339 9.74 12.83 -2.18
N TYR A 340 9.91 13.81 -3.07
CA TYR A 340 9.97 13.57 -4.51
C TYR A 340 11.41 13.59 -5.01
N ARG A 341 11.87 12.45 -5.52
CA ARG A 341 13.17 12.32 -6.18
C ARG A 341 13.24 13.15 -7.47
N ASN A 342 12.13 13.19 -8.20
CA ASN A 342 11.98 13.90 -9.47
C ASN A 342 10.82 14.91 -9.39
N PRO A 343 11.02 16.06 -8.72
CA PRO A 343 9.96 17.04 -8.49
C PRO A 343 9.37 17.66 -9.78
N ILE A 344 10.16 17.87 -10.84
CA ILE A 344 9.67 18.37 -12.14
C ILE A 344 8.82 17.29 -12.81
N ILE A 345 9.29 16.04 -12.83
CA ILE A 345 8.52 14.92 -13.42
C ILE A 345 7.20 14.72 -12.66
N ALA A 346 7.24 14.76 -11.32
CA ALA A 346 6.05 14.65 -10.48
C ALA A 346 5.06 15.80 -10.73
N GLU A 347 5.53 17.00 -11.07
CA GLU A 347 4.67 18.13 -11.44
C GLU A 347 4.03 17.86 -12.80
N ALA A 348 4.85 17.44 -13.76
CA ALA A 348 4.42 17.18 -15.11
C ALA A 348 3.37 16.06 -15.19
N MET A 349 3.59 14.95 -14.48
CA MET A 349 2.62 13.85 -14.41
C MET A 349 1.31 14.28 -13.75
N LYS A 350 1.33 15.20 -12.79
CA LYS A 350 0.12 15.75 -12.17
C LYS A 350 -0.64 16.65 -13.14
N VAL A 351 0.07 17.56 -13.83
CA VAL A 351 -0.52 18.43 -14.88
C VAL A 351 -1.18 17.59 -15.98
N LEU A 352 -0.58 16.47 -16.35
CA LEU A 352 -1.14 15.55 -17.33
C LEU A 352 -2.34 14.73 -16.82
N GLY A 353 -2.57 14.68 -15.51
CA GLY A 353 -3.66 13.94 -14.86
C GLY A 353 -3.32 12.48 -14.50
N TYR A 354 -2.05 12.08 -14.53
CA TYR A 354 -1.64 10.71 -14.24
C TYR A 354 -1.50 10.42 -12.74
N VAL A 355 -1.01 11.39 -11.98
CA VAL A 355 -0.78 11.24 -10.53
C VAL A 355 -1.50 12.30 -9.74
N ASN A 356 -1.86 11.93 -8.52
CA ASN A 356 -2.38 12.81 -7.51
C ASN A 356 -1.30 12.99 -6.43
N ARG A 357 -0.82 14.21 -6.18
CA ARG A 357 0.22 14.46 -5.18
C ARG A 357 -0.27 14.39 -3.72
N PHE A 358 -1.39 13.72 -3.46
CA PHE A 358 -1.88 13.52 -2.10
C PHE A 358 -1.24 12.25 -1.54
N ASN A 359 -0.76 12.26 -0.29
CA ASN A 359 -0.34 11.05 0.46
C ASN A 359 -1.51 10.07 0.75
N ARG A 360 -2.59 10.14 -0.03
CA ARG A 360 -3.76 9.27 0.01
C ARG A 360 -3.73 8.20 -1.08
N GLY A 361 -2.85 8.31 -2.08
CA GLY A 361 -2.76 7.35 -3.19
C GLY A 361 -2.61 5.91 -2.68
N ILE A 362 -1.59 5.67 -1.84
CA ILE A 362 -1.33 4.34 -1.27
C ILE A 362 -2.44 3.88 -0.32
N ILE A 363 -2.99 4.78 0.51
CA ILE A 363 -4.10 4.43 1.41
C ILE A 363 -5.32 3.96 0.61
N ARG A 364 -5.62 4.65 -0.50
CA ARG A 364 -6.71 4.30 -1.40
C ARG A 364 -6.44 2.98 -2.12
N VAL A 365 -5.20 2.75 -2.58
CA VAL A 365 -4.77 1.46 -3.15
C VAL A 365 -5.05 0.33 -2.16
N GLN A 366 -4.60 0.46 -0.90
CA GLN A 366 -4.81 -0.58 0.10
C GLN A 366 -6.29 -0.88 0.31
N LYS A 367 -7.12 0.16 0.42
CA LYS A 367 -8.57 0.02 0.57
C LYS A 367 -9.22 -0.68 -0.63
N GLU A 368 -8.90 -0.26 -1.85
CA GLU A 368 -9.49 -0.84 -3.07
C GLU A 368 -9.10 -2.32 -3.26
N LEU A 369 -7.86 -2.69 -2.90
CA LEU A 369 -7.40 -4.08 -2.95
C LEU A 369 -8.11 -4.96 -1.91
N GLU A 370 -8.29 -4.47 -0.69
CA GLU A 370 -9.02 -5.19 0.35
C GLU A 370 -10.50 -5.39 -0.03
N GLU A 371 -11.17 -4.34 -0.49
CA GLU A 371 -12.58 -4.39 -0.91
C GLU A 371 -12.82 -5.34 -2.09
N ASN A 372 -11.83 -5.51 -2.98
CA ASN A 372 -11.90 -6.41 -4.13
C ASN A 372 -11.42 -7.84 -3.83
N GLY A 373 -10.95 -8.14 -2.60
CA GLY A 373 -10.53 -9.47 -2.19
C GLY A 373 -9.09 -9.86 -2.60
N ASN A 374 -8.26 -8.88 -2.96
CA ASN A 374 -6.83 -9.05 -3.23
C ASN A 374 -5.98 -9.06 -1.95
N GLY A 375 -6.55 -8.62 -0.82
CA GLY A 375 -5.80 -8.34 0.40
C GLY A 375 -5.09 -6.99 0.33
N LYS A 376 -3.96 -6.84 1.03
CA LYS A 376 -3.15 -5.61 1.00
C LYS A 376 -1.96 -5.76 0.06
N ALA A 377 -1.58 -4.66 -0.59
CA ALA A 377 -0.30 -4.59 -1.30
C ALA A 377 0.87 -4.70 -0.31
N ILE A 378 1.86 -5.53 -0.63
CA ILE A 378 3.07 -5.72 0.18
C ILE A 378 4.19 -4.87 -0.38
N PHE A 379 4.69 -3.92 0.41
CA PHE A 379 5.83 -3.08 0.06
C PHE A 379 7.13 -3.66 0.63
N ASN A 380 8.14 -3.85 -0.22
CA ASN A 380 9.46 -4.28 0.22
C ASN A 380 10.41 -3.08 0.32
N LEU A 381 10.57 -2.59 1.55
CA LEU A 381 11.42 -1.43 1.88
C LEU A 381 12.87 -1.81 2.24
N ASN A 382 13.15 -3.12 2.39
CA ASN A 382 14.43 -3.64 2.85
C ASN A 382 15.49 -3.72 1.73
N LEU A 383 15.08 -3.47 0.48
CA LEU A 383 15.98 -3.47 -0.67
C LEU A 383 16.85 -2.20 -0.66
N LEU A 384 18.17 -2.36 -0.55
CA LEU A 384 19.08 -1.21 -0.44
C LEU A 384 19.00 -0.23 -1.63
N THR A 385 18.81 -0.74 -2.84
CA THR A 385 18.91 0.04 -4.09
C THR A 385 17.64 0.00 -4.94
N ALA A 386 16.55 -0.56 -4.41
CA ALA A 386 15.30 -0.70 -5.12
C ALA A 386 14.13 -0.50 -4.16
N PHE A 387 12.97 -0.27 -4.75
CA PHE A 387 11.70 -0.28 -4.05
C PHE A 387 10.77 -1.17 -4.85
N SER A 388 10.08 -2.10 -4.19
CA SER A 388 9.10 -2.95 -4.87
C SER A 388 7.80 -3.06 -4.10
N VAL A 389 6.73 -3.28 -4.85
CA VAL A 389 5.40 -3.53 -4.34
C VAL A 389 4.82 -4.77 -5.03
N THR A 390 4.17 -5.61 -4.25
CA THR A 390 3.48 -6.81 -4.70
C THR A 390 1.98 -6.67 -4.48
N GLU A 391 1.21 -6.86 -5.55
CA GLU A 391 -0.25 -6.87 -5.58
C GLU A 391 -0.72 -8.29 -5.92
N PHE A 392 -1.41 -8.98 -5.01
CA PHE A 392 -1.92 -10.33 -5.26
C PHE A 392 -3.18 -10.30 -6.12
N VAL A 393 -3.45 -11.39 -6.83
CA VAL A 393 -4.71 -11.58 -7.55
C VAL A 393 -5.87 -11.73 -6.55
N SER A 394 -7.07 -11.29 -6.95
CA SER A 394 -8.26 -11.42 -6.11
C SER A 394 -8.60 -12.89 -5.86
N THR A 395 -8.72 -13.27 -4.58
CA THR A 395 -9.15 -14.62 -4.17
C THR A 395 -10.56 -14.96 -4.67
N LEU A 396 -11.43 -13.94 -4.74
CA LEU A 396 -12.78 -14.06 -5.33
C LEU A 396 -12.74 -14.37 -6.82
N ALA A 397 -11.69 -13.95 -7.54
CA ALA A 397 -11.49 -14.29 -8.94
C ALA A 397 -10.89 -15.70 -9.13
N GLU A 398 -10.09 -16.19 -8.18
CA GLU A 398 -9.45 -17.52 -8.21
C GLU A 398 -10.43 -18.67 -7.91
N GLU A 399 -11.28 -18.55 -6.89
CA GLU A 399 -12.25 -19.60 -6.49
C GLU A 399 -13.22 -20.01 -7.62
N ILE A 400 -13.40 -19.14 -8.61
CA ILE A 400 -14.35 -19.29 -9.72
C ILE A 400 -13.69 -19.97 -10.93
N GLN A 401 -12.39 -19.73 -11.14
CA GLN A 401 -11.63 -20.38 -12.20
C GLN A 401 -11.55 -21.91 -12.00
N PHE A 402 -11.60 -22.36 -10.73
CA PHE A 402 -11.69 -23.78 -10.35
C PHE A 402 -13.07 -24.41 -10.60
N LYS A 403 -14.14 -23.61 -10.72
CA LYS A 403 -15.51 -24.09 -10.96
C LYS A 403 -15.86 -24.23 -12.44
N GLU A 404 -15.33 -23.37 -13.32
CA GLU A 404 -15.64 -23.41 -14.76
C GLU A 404 -14.89 -24.48 -15.55
N THR A 405 -13.67 -24.85 -15.13
CA THR A 405 -12.89 -25.92 -15.76
C THR A 405 -13.49 -27.32 -15.58
N ASN A 406 -14.50 -27.46 -14.71
CA ASN A 406 -15.19 -28.73 -14.43
C ASN A 406 -16.57 -28.89 -15.11
N LYS A 407 -16.92 -28.07 -16.12
CA LYS A 407 -18.13 -28.32 -16.92
C LYS A 407 -17.91 -29.47 -17.93
N PRO A 408 -18.71 -30.55 -17.90
CA PRO A 408 -18.59 -31.64 -18.87
C PRO A 408 -19.07 -31.17 -20.25
N LYS A 409 -18.18 -31.19 -21.26
CA LYS A 409 -18.56 -30.99 -22.66
C LYS A 409 -19.11 -32.30 -23.23
N SER A 410 -20.28 -32.22 -23.85
CA SER A 410 -20.97 -33.30 -24.55
C SER A 410 -20.26 -33.71 -25.84
N ASN A 411 -20.22 -35.02 -26.08
CA ASN A 411 -19.58 -35.73 -27.18
C ASN A 411 -20.00 -35.26 -28.59
N HIS A 412 -19.01 -35.13 -29.50
CA HIS A 412 -19.11 -35.65 -30.86
C HIS A 412 -17.70 -35.96 -31.42
N ASP A 413 -17.59 -37.14 -32.02
CA ASP A 413 -16.38 -37.80 -32.54
C ASP A 413 -15.75 -37.10 -33.76
N SER A 414 -14.42 -37.01 -33.80
CA SER A 414 -13.53 -37.75 -34.75
C SER A 414 -12.12 -37.15 -34.82
N ASP A 415 -11.14 -38.05 -34.66
CA ASP A 415 -9.71 -38.06 -35.03
C ASP A 415 -9.00 -36.75 -35.42
N TYR A 416 -8.03 -36.33 -34.60
CA TYR A 416 -6.63 -36.10 -35.00
C TYR A 416 -5.73 -36.12 -33.75
N ASP A 417 -4.58 -36.78 -33.91
CA ASP A 417 -3.49 -37.00 -32.96
C ASP A 417 -3.01 -35.70 -32.29
N SER A 418 -2.95 -35.67 -30.95
CA SER A 418 -2.17 -34.65 -30.22
C SER A 418 -1.73 -35.13 -28.83
N ASP A 419 -0.43 -35.33 -28.69
CA ASP A 419 0.29 -35.38 -27.41
C ASP A 419 0.11 -34.04 -26.68
N TYR A 420 -0.67 -34.03 -25.60
CA TYR A 420 -0.76 -32.92 -24.64
C TYR A 420 -0.23 -33.42 -23.28
N ASP A 421 0.99 -33.01 -22.94
CA ASP A 421 1.57 -33.17 -21.60
C ASP A 421 1.34 -31.85 -20.84
N SER A 422 0.45 -31.89 -19.85
CA SER A 422 -0.14 -30.73 -19.18
C SER A 422 0.71 -30.19 -18.02
N ASP A 423 0.90 -28.87 -18.05
CA ASP A 423 1.11 -27.86 -17.00
C ASP A 423 1.59 -28.23 -15.58
N TYR A 424 2.59 -27.48 -15.13
CA TYR A 424 3.45 -27.69 -13.95
C TYR A 424 2.96 -26.93 -12.70
N ASP A 425 2.84 -27.67 -11.59
CA ASP A 425 2.53 -27.19 -10.23
C ASP A 425 3.72 -26.40 -9.64
N SER A 426 3.57 -25.08 -9.56
CA SER A 426 4.58 -24.10 -9.12
C SER A 426 5.02 -24.23 -7.65
N ASN A 427 4.48 -25.21 -6.90
CA ASN A 427 4.85 -25.48 -5.51
C ASN A 427 5.16 -26.97 -5.21
N TYR A 428 5.57 -27.75 -6.21
CA TYR A 428 5.86 -29.18 -6.02
C TYR A 428 6.93 -29.43 -4.96
N GLN A 429 7.89 -28.50 -4.79
CA GLN A 429 9.01 -28.66 -3.85
C GLN A 429 8.50 -28.73 -2.41
N TYR A 430 7.66 -27.78 -1.97
CA TYR A 430 7.10 -27.82 -0.62
C TYR A 430 6.15 -28.99 -0.44
N LYS A 431 5.31 -29.32 -1.43
CA LYS A 431 4.41 -30.48 -1.38
C LYS A 431 5.17 -31.79 -1.21
N ILE A 432 6.24 -32.00 -1.97
CA ILE A 432 7.08 -33.20 -1.84
C ILE A 432 7.79 -33.18 -0.48
N LEU A 433 8.38 -32.06 -0.05
CA LEU A 433 9.13 -31.96 1.21
C LEU A 433 8.21 -32.20 2.43
N GLU A 434 7.03 -31.58 2.47
CA GLU A 434 5.99 -31.82 3.50
C GLU A 434 5.53 -33.28 3.50
N PHE A 435 5.28 -33.85 2.31
CA PHE A 435 4.86 -35.24 2.20
C PHE A 435 5.96 -36.24 2.60
N CYS A 436 7.22 -35.86 2.40
CA CYS A 436 8.41 -36.65 2.74
C CYS A 436 8.94 -36.37 4.14
N ILE A 437 8.21 -35.69 5.03
CA ILE A 437 8.52 -35.64 6.48
C ILE A 437 8.69 -37.06 7.04
N VAL A 438 7.94 -38.02 6.49
CA VAL A 438 8.15 -39.46 6.69
C VAL A 438 8.60 -40.11 5.38
N PRO A 439 9.35 -41.22 5.40
CA PRO A 439 9.82 -41.86 4.17
C PRO A 439 8.69 -42.27 3.22
N LYS A 440 8.71 -41.73 1.99
CA LYS A 440 7.73 -42.04 0.94
C LYS A 440 8.35 -42.73 -0.25
N SER A 441 7.59 -43.60 -0.91
CA SER A 441 8.06 -44.23 -2.15
C SER A 441 7.96 -43.24 -3.31
N ARG A 442 8.74 -43.49 -4.38
CA ARG A 442 8.63 -42.73 -5.63
C ARG A 442 7.20 -42.74 -6.18
N LYS A 443 6.48 -43.85 -6.04
CA LYS A 443 5.10 -43.96 -6.53
C LYS A 443 4.16 -43.03 -5.76
N ASP A 444 4.31 -42.96 -4.45
CA ASP A 444 3.47 -42.11 -3.60
C ASP A 444 3.70 -40.62 -3.90
N ILE A 445 4.96 -40.24 -4.10
CA ILE A 445 5.34 -38.86 -4.44
C ILE A 445 4.80 -38.46 -5.82
N MET A 446 4.86 -39.37 -6.81
CA MET A 446 4.31 -39.10 -8.14
C MET A 446 2.79 -39.03 -8.12
N ASN A 447 2.13 -39.91 -7.36
CA ASN A 447 0.68 -39.87 -7.16
C ASN A 447 0.21 -38.57 -6.49
N LEU A 448 0.98 -38.05 -5.51
CA LEU A 448 0.69 -36.75 -4.89
C LEU A 448 0.62 -35.62 -5.92
N LEU A 449 1.47 -35.68 -6.94
CA LEU A 449 1.54 -34.68 -8.01
C LEU A 449 0.61 -35.02 -9.20
N GLY A 450 -0.14 -36.12 -9.14
CA GLY A 450 -0.97 -36.58 -10.27
C GLY A 450 -0.17 -37.11 -11.46
N LEU A 451 1.10 -37.47 -11.27
CA LEU A 451 2.04 -37.83 -12.33
C LEU A 451 2.28 -39.34 -12.43
N SER A 452 2.65 -39.78 -13.63
CA SER A 452 3.13 -41.14 -13.86
C SER A 452 4.54 -41.35 -13.30
N THR A 453 4.90 -42.60 -12.98
CA THR A 453 6.19 -42.94 -12.37
C THR A 453 7.38 -42.97 -13.34
N HIS A 454 7.22 -42.43 -14.56
CA HIS A 454 8.27 -42.40 -15.58
C HIS A 454 9.55 -41.71 -15.12
N THR A 455 10.69 -42.09 -15.71
CA THR A 455 12.02 -41.56 -15.36
C THR A 455 12.12 -40.05 -15.55
N LYS A 456 11.51 -39.51 -16.61
CA LYS A 456 11.47 -38.06 -16.85
C LYS A 456 10.86 -37.27 -15.68
N ASN A 457 9.79 -37.77 -15.07
CA ASN A 457 9.16 -37.11 -13.92
C ASN A 457 10.05 -37.23 -12.66
N TYR A 458 10.74 -38.34 -12.49
CA TYR A 458 11.69 -38.48 -11.39
C TYR A 458 12.86 -37.50 -11.48
N ASP A 459 13.45 -37.38 -12.66
CA ASP A 459 14.57 -36.47 -12.93
C ASP A 459 14.16 -35.00 -12.76
N LYS A 460 12.87 -34.70 -12.96
CA LYS A 460 12.34 -33.34 -12.85
C LYS A 460 11.87 -32.95 -11.45
N TYR A 461 11.25 -33.87 -10.71
CA TYR A 461 10.56 -33.54 -9.46
C TYR A 461 11.29 -34.03 -8.20
N ILE A 462 12.00 -35.16 -8.27
CA ILE A 462 12.66 -35.77 -7.10
C ILE A 462 14.18 -35.58 -7.14
N ALA A 463 14.81 -35.78 -8.29
CA ALA A 463 16.27 -35.65 -8.42
C ALA A 463 16.82 -34.26 -8.02
N PRO A 464 16.14 -33.13 -8.34
CA PRO A 464 16.64 -31.81 -7.93
C PRO A 464 16.68 -31.64 -6.41
N LEU A 465 15.69 -32.17 -5.70
CA LEU A 465 15.62 -32.10 -4.23
C LEU A 465 16.69 -32.98 -3.55
N LEU A 466 17.09 -34.08 -4.19
CA LEU A 466 18.24 -34.88 -3.77
C LEU A 466 19.55 -34.13 -4.01
N ASN A 467 19.70 -33.50 -5.18
CA ASN A 467 20.91 -32.77 -5.56
C ASN A 467 21.15 -31.53 -4.69
N THR A 468 20.09 -30.86 -4.23
CA THR A 468 20.16 -29.71 -3.31
C THR A 468 20.19 -30.10 -1.84
N ASN A 469 20.21 -31.41 -1.54
CA ASN A 469 20.18 -31.95 -0.19
C ASN A 469 18.97 -31.49 0.63
N PHE A 470 17.80 -31.33 0.00
CA PHE A 470 16.51 -31.11 0.69
C PHE A 470 15.76 -32.43 0.95
N LEU A 471 15.99 -33.44 0.12
CA LEU A 471 15.61 -34.83 0.34
C LEU A 471 16.85 -35.72 0.43
N GLU A 472 16.71 -36.86 1.09
CA GLU A 472 17.69 -37.94 1.10
C GLU A 472 17.06 -39.30 0.84
N MET A 473 17.90 -40.26 0.45
CA MET A 473 17.52 -41.63 0.16
C MET A 473 17.67 -42.51 1.41
N THR A 474 16.65 -43.30 1.74
CA THR A 474 16.71 -44.20 2.92
C THR A 474 17.63 -45.41 2.75
N LEU A 475 18.00 -45.78 1.51
CA LEU A 475 18.97 -46.84 1.19
C LEU A 475 20.00 -46.31 0.17
N PRO A 476 20.92 -45.42 0.58
CA PRO A 476 21.83 -44.73 -0.33
C PRO A 476 22.77 -45.70 -1.08
N ASP A 477 23.15 -46.82 -0.47
CA ASP A 477 24.00 -47.85 -1.09
C ASP A 477 23.27 -48.71 -2.15
N LYS A 478 21.93 -48.61 -2.22
CA LYS A 478 21.09 -49.39 -3.15
C LYS A 478 20.00 -48.50 -3.78
N PRO A 479 20.36 -47.48 -4.56
CA PRO A 479 19.42 -46.44 -5.05
C PRO A 479 18.32 -46.97 -5.99
N LYS A 480 18.54 -48.14 -6.61
CA LYS A 480 17.56 -48.81 -7.48
C LYS A 480 16.70 -49.85 -6.75
N SER A 481 16.77 -49.91 -5.41
CA SER A 481 15.98 -50.85 -4.62
C SER A 481 14.48 -50.62 -4.81
N LYS A 482 13.70 -51.71 -4.94
CA LYS A 482 12.23 -51.64 -4.98
C LYS A 482 11.63 -51.08 -3.68
N ASN A 483 12.39 -51.12 -2.58
CA ASN A 483 12.02 -50.61 -1.27
C ASN A 483 12.60 -49.20 -1.00
N GLN A 484 13.19 -48.55 -2.00
CA GLN A 484 13.75 -47.21 -1.86
C GLN A 484 12.66 -46.20 -1.50
N LYS A 485 12.95 -45.37 -0.48
CA LYS A 485 12.10 -44.25 -0.06
C LYS A 485 12.90 -42.96 0.04
N TYR A 486 12.20 -41.84 0.08
CA TYR A 486 12.76 -40.50 0.16
C TYR A 486 12.22 -39.82 1.41
N VAL A 487 13.09 -39.13 2.14
CA VAL A 487 12.75 -38.42 3.37
C VAL A 487 13.38 -37.03 3.34
N ILE A 488 12.74 -36.06 3.97
CA ILE A 488 13.25 -34.69 4.10
C ILE A 488 14.50 -34.63 4.97
N THR A 489 15.44 -33.75 4.62
CA THR A 489 16.63 -33.46 5.41
C THR A 489 16.42 -32.22 6.30
N ASP A 490 17.30 -31.99 7.27
CA ASP A 490 17.29 -30.77 8.10
C ASP A 490 17.32 -29.49 7.26
N ARG A 491 18.07 -29.49 6.16
CA ARG A 491 18.14 -28.36 5.22
C ARG A 491 16.81 -28.15 4.47
N GLY A 492 16.09 -29.23 4.15
CA GLY A 492 14.73 -29.17 3.60
C GLY A 492 13.72 -28.65 4.63
N ILE A 493 13.88 -29.03 5.91
CA ILE A 493 13.06 -28.51 7.01
C ILE A 493 13.31 -27.01 7.21
N ASP A 494 14.56 -26.55 7.17
CA ASP A 494 14.90 -25.13 7.29
C ASP A 494 14.39 -24.29 6.11
N PHE A 495 14.34 -24.86 4.90
CA PHE A 495 13.68 -24.27 3.74
C PHE A 495 12.16 -24.10 3.96
N CYS A 496 11.49 -25.06 4.60
CA CYS A 496 10.08 -24.97 4.97
C CYS A 496 9.80 -23.96 6.11
N LYS A 497 10.79 -23.64 6.96
CA LYS A 497 10.64 -22.72 8.12
C LYS A 497 10.61 -21.23 7.75
N LEU A 498 10.81 -20.85 6.48
CA LEU A 498 10.94 -19.44 6.08
C LEU A 498 9.60 -18.69 5.80
N SER A 499 8.43 -19.24 6.15
CA SER A 499 7.17 -18.48 6.20
C SER A 499 6.43 -18.66 7.54
N LYS A 500 6.13 -17.54 8.23
CA LYS A 500 5.48 -17.52 9.54
C LYS A 500 4.02 -18.00 9.50
N GLU A 501 3.33 -17.69 8.41
CA GLU A 501 1.92 -17.98 8.20
C GLU A 501 1.68 -19.48 7.94
N TYR A 502 2.62 -20.15 7.25
CA TYR A 502 2.58 -21.61 7.09
C TYR A 502 2.82 -22.34 8.42
N ILE A 503 3.76 -21.88 9.26
CA ILE A 503 4.01 -22.51 10.57
C ILE A 503 2.77 -22.42 11.47
N GLN A 504 2.08 -21.29 11.48
CA GLN A 504 0.86 -21.11 12.25
C GLN A 504 -0.28 -21.99 11.73
N ASN A 505 -0.50 -22.00 10.41
CA ASN A 505 -1.54 -22.83 9.79
C ASN A 505 -1.24 -24.33 9.90
N TYR A 506 0.02 -24.72 9.80
CA TYR A 506 0.48 -26.10 9.97
C TYR A 506 0.29 -26.55 11.42
N LYS A 507 0.68 -25.74 12.42
CA LYS A 507 0.47 -26.05 13.83
C LYS A 507 -1.02 -26.12 14.19
N MET A 508 -1.84 -25.19 13.70
CA MET A 508 -3.30 -25.24 13.89
C MET A 508 -3.95 -26.48 13.28
N LYS A 509 -3.36 -27.04 12.22
CA LYS A 509 -3.89 -28.21 11.50
C LYS A 509 -3.40 -29.55 12.06
N TYR A 510 -2.19 -29.60 12.61
CA TYR A 510 -1.51 -30.86 12.93
C TYR A 510 -1.00 -30.98 14.38
N ASP A 511 -0.96 -29.90 15.15
CA ASP A 511 -0.54 -29.89 16.55
C ASP A 511 -1.74 -29.58 17.46
N ASN A 512 -2.42 -30.63 17.92
CA ASN A 512 -3.63 -30.51 18.74
C ASN A 512 -3.37 -29.78 20.07
N VAL A 513 -2.17 -29.89 20.64
CA VAL A 513 -1.82 -29.18 21.87
C VAL A 513 -1.74 -27.69 21.59
N TYR A 514 -1.03 -27.30 20.53
CA TYR A 514 -0.96 -25.91 20.09
C TYR A 514 -2.34 -25.33 19.73
N LYS A 515 -3.14 -26.10 18.98
CA LYS A 515 -4.52 -25.73 18.60
C LYS A 515 -5.38 -25.49 19.83
N SER A 516 -5.33 -26.40 20.81
CA SER A 516 -6.09 -26.29 22.06
C SER A 516 -5.63 -25.12 22.94
N GLU A 517 -4.32 -24.87 23.07
CA GLU A 517 -3.77 -23.73 23.82
C GLU A 517 -4.16 -22.40 23.17
N TYR A 518 -4.10 -22.32 21.84
CA TYR A 518 -4.52 -21.14 21.09
C TYR A 518 -6.01 -20.82 21.29
N LEU A 519 -6.89 -21.83 21.16
CA LEU A 519 -8.34 -21.66 21.39
C LEU A 519 -8.67 -21.30 22.85
N ARG A 520 -7.90 -21.82 23.81
CA ARG A 520 -8.03 -21.46 25.23
C ARG A 520 -7.69 -19.99 25.46
N ASP A 521 -6.60 -19.50 24.89
CA ASP A 521 -6.17 -18.10 25.08
C ASP A 521 -7.16 -17.12 24.45
N GLU A 522 -7.72 -17.45 23.28
CA GLU A 522 -8.81 -16.68 22.65
C GLU A 522 -10.06 -16.65 23.55
N LEU A 523 -10.41 -17.77 24.19
CA LEU A 523 -11.54 -17.85 25.12
C LEU A 523 -11.31 -17.06 26.41
N LEU A 524 -10.10 -17.11 26.98
CA LEU A 524 -9.74 -16.32 28.16
C LEU A 524 -9.81 -14.81 27.88
N GLN A 525 -9.42 -14.39 26.68
CA GLN A 525 -9.61 -13.01 26.24
C GLN A 525 -11.10 -12.65 26.21
N LYS A 526 -11.95 -13.54 25.69
CA LYS A 526 -13.41 -13.36 25.67
C LYS A 526 -14.04 -13.34 27.06
N PHE A 527 -13.56 -14.12 28.03
CA PHE A 527 -14.05 -14.03 29.41
C PHE A 527 -13.82 -12.68 30.05
N ASN A 528 -12.70 -12.02 29.72
CA ASN A 528 -12.47 -10.65 30.16
C ASN A 528 -13.46 -9.68 29.49
N GLU A 529 -13.74 -9.84 28.19
CA GLU A 529 -14.73 -9.04 27.46
C GLU A 529 -16.16 -9.24 27.99
N TRP A 530 -16.52 -10.47 28.33
CA TRP A 530 -17.84 -10.82 28.89
C TRP A 530 -17.97 -10.49 30.39
N GLY A 531 -16.91 -9.97 31.02
CA GLY A 531 -16.91 -9.52 32.41
C GLY A 531 -17.00 -10.66 33.42
N MET A 532 -16.44 -11.83 33.10
CA MET A 532 -16.39 -12.96 34.03
C MET A 532 -15.36 -12.72 35.14
N LYS A 533 -15.68 -13.17 36.35
CA LYS A 533 -14.81 -13.10 37.52
C LYS A 533 -14.05 -14.40 37.70
N LYS A 534 -12.87 -14.33 38.30
CA LYS A 534 -11.99 -15.48 38.51
C LYS A 534 -11.91 -15.86 39.99
N VAL A 535 -11.99 -17.15 40.30
CA VAL A 535 -11.80 -17.71 41.65
C VAL A 535 -11.10 -19.07 41.58
N ILE A 536 -10.67 -19.61 42.71
CA ILE A 536 -10.08 -20.95 42.82
C ILE A 536 -11.11 -21.93 43.38
N ASP A 537 -11.17 -23.13 42.80
CA ASP A 537 -11.97 -24.26 43.28
C ASP A 537 -11.29 -24.91 44.49
N GLU A 538 -11.54 -24.41 45.70
CA GLU A 538 -10.98 -24.92 46.96
C GLU A 538 -11.59 -26.27 47.36
N VAL A 539 -12.85 -26.52 46.99
CA VAL A 539 -13.55 -27.78 47.30
C VAL A 539 -13.41 -28.84 46.21
N GLY A 540 -12.92 -28.44 45.03
CA GLY A 540 -12.63 -29.33 43.91
C GLY A 540 -13.87 -29.88 43.20
N LEU A 541 -14.99 -29.15 43.23
CA LEU A 541 -16.28 -29.62 42.71
C LEU A 541 -16.33 -29.66 41.18
N PHE A 542 -15.70 -28.70 40.50
CA PHE A 542 -15.87 -28.50 39.05
C PHE A 542 -14.67 -28.97 38.24
N SER A 543 -13.46 -28.80 38.76
CA SER A 543 -12.23 -29.17 38.03
C SER A 543 -11.14 -29.79 38.92
N GLY A 544 -11.44 -29.99 40.20
CA GLY A 544 -10.50 -30.48 41.20
C GLY A 544 -9.87 -29.34 42.02
N VAL A 545 -9.36 -29.70 43.19
CA VAL A 545 -8.89 -28.72 44.19
C VAL A 545 -7.74 -27.88 43.64
N GLY A 546 -7.83 -26.55 43.80
CA GLY A 546 -6.79 -25.59 43.42
C GLY A 546 -6.83 -25.16 41.95
N LYS A 547 -7.91 -25.46 41.22
CA LYS A 547 -8.07 -25.06 39.81
C LYS A 547 -8.82 -23.74 39.65
N GLU A 548 -8.56 -23.04 38.55
CA GLU A 548 -9.18 -21.76 38.27
C GLU A 548 -10.59 -21.95 37.71
N LEU A 549 -11.53 -21.17 38.25
CA LEU A 549 -12.90 -21.05 37.76
C LEU A 549 -13.15 -19.64 37.26
N TYR A 550 -13.87 -19.53 36.16
CA TYR A 550 -14.34 -18.26 35.60
C TYR A 550 -15.86 -18.25 35.68
N TYR A 551 -16.46 -17.27 36.34
CA TYR A 551 -17.90 -17.27 36.58
C TYR A 551 -18.56 -15.91 36.32
N LYS A 552 -19.87 -15.96 36.06
CA LYS A 552 -20.72 -14.77 35.93
C LYS A 552 -22.12 -15.10 36.43
N ASN A 553 -22.71 -14.17 37.18
CA ASN A 553 -24.10 -14.27 37.60
C ASN A 553 -25.01 -14.06 36.38
N ILE A 554 -25.93 -15.01 36.16
CA ILE A 554 -26.87 -15.00 35.02
C ILE A 554 -28.33 -14.77 35.47
N GLY A 555 -28.57 -14.44 36.74
CA GLY A 555 -29.87 -14.10 37.32
C GLY A 555 -30.39 -15.13 38.33
N GLU A 556 -31.26 -14.70 39.25
CA GLU A 556 -31.97 -15.57 40.23
C GLU A 556 -31.05 -16.56 40.99
N ASN A 557 -29.93 -16.06 41.51
CA ASN A 557 -28.91 -16.86 42.21
C ASN A 557 -28.24 -17.96 41.36
N ARG A 558 -28.37 -17.90 40.03
CA ARG A 558 -27.71 -18.82 39.10
C ARG A 558 -26.43 -18.20 38.52
N TYR A 559 -25.41 -19.04 38.39
CA TYR A 559 -24.11 -18.67 37.89
C TYR A 559 -23.72 -19.58 36.75
N LEU A 560 -23.26 -18.97 35.66
CA LEU A 560 -22.50 -19.67 34.64
C LEU A 560 -21.05 -19.74 35.13
N ILE A 561 -20.55 -20.95 35.31
CA ILE A 561 -19.22 -21.23 35.83
C ILE A 561 -18.49 -22.08 34.80
N PHE A 562 -17.30 -21.67 34.45
CA PHE A 562 -16.42 -22.39 33.57
C PHE A 562 -15.24 -22.95 34.32
N SER A 563 -14.95 -24.21 34.03
CA SER A 563 -13.77 -24.88 34.55
C SER A 563 -12.91 -25.42 33.39
N PHE A 564 -11.60 -25.26 33.53
CA PHE A 564 -10.63 -25.73 32.53
C PHE A 564 -9.88 -26.93 33.06
N ILE A 565 -10.02 -28.07 32.38
CA ILE A 565 -9.42 -29.33 32.79
C ILE A 565 -8.47 -29.80 31.69
N ASN A 566 -7.18 -29.84 32.01
CA ASN A 566 -6.23 -30.57 31.18
C ASN A 566 -6.42 -32.07 31.45
N ARG A 567 -6.77 -32.85 30.40
CA ARG A 567 -6.86 -34.31 30.45
C ARG A 567 -5.81 -34.92 29.52
N PRO A 568 -4.57 -35.07 30.00
CA PRO A 568 -3.47 -35.62 29.21
C PRO A 568 -3.75 -37.05 28.72
N ASP A 569 -4.54 -37.80 29.50
CA ASP A 569 -4.97 -39.17 29.19
C ASP A 569 -5.89 -39.25 27.97
N LEU A 570 -6.64 -38.19 27.70
CA LEU A 570 -7.53 -38.07 26.55
C LEU A 570 -6.91 -37.22 25.43
N ASN A 571 -5.68 -36.74 25.63
CA ASN A 571 -5.01 -35.77 24.77
C ASN A 571 -5.93 -34.60 24.37
N ALA A 572 -6.71 -34.11 25.34
CA ALA A 572 -7.73 -33.11 25.12
C ALA A 572 -7.77 -32.12 26.28
N TYR A 573 -8.04 -30.87 25.96
CA TYR A 573 -8.44 -29.88 26.94
C TYR A 573 -9.95 -29.85 27.01
N ILE A 574 -10.47 -30.25 28.17
CA ILE A 574 -11.91 -30.27 28.42
C ILE A 574 -12.27 -28.94 29.07
N PHE A 575 -13.35 -28.38 28.56
CA PHE A 575 -13.84 -27.11 29.02
C PHE A 575 -15.33 -27.25 29.29
N ASP A 576 -15.67 -27.35 30.56
CA ASP A 576 -17.02 -27.65 30.98
C ASP A 576 -17.66 -26.38 31.55
N PRO A 577 -18.68 -25.83 30.86
CA PRO A 577 -19.57 -24.88 31.48
C PRO A 577 -20.54 -25.60 32.39
N TRP A 578 -20.81 -24.94 33.50
CA TRP A 578 -21.74 -25.36 34.50
C TRP A 578 -22.71 -24.23 34.76
N ILE A 579 -23.98 -24.57 34.90
CA ILE A 579 -24.92 -23.69 35.59
C ILE A 579 -25.06 -24.23 37.00
N ALA A 580 -24.84 -23.37 37.99
CA ALA A 580 -24.95 -23.70 39.40
C ALA A 580 -25.60 -22.57 40.20
N SER A 581 -26.35 -22.92 41.24
CA SER A 581 -27.02 -21.96 42.11
C SER A 581 -26.22 -21.68 43.38
N TYR A 582 -25.95 -20.41 43.68
CA TYR A 582 -25.24 -19.92 44.87
C TYR A 582 -25.93 -18.67 45.43
N ASN A 583 -25.85 -18.44 46.74
CA ASN A 583 -26.49 -17.24 47.32
C ASN A 583 -25.72 -15.96 46.96
N ASN A 584 -24.40 -16.06 46.79
CA ASN A 584 -23.51 -14.94 46.49
C ASN A 584 -22.19 -15.43 45.85
N ASP A 585 -21.43 -14.49 45.28
CA ASP A 585 -20.14 -14.73 44.62
C ASP A 585 -19.09 -15.39 45.55
N GLU A 586 -19.14 -15.15 46.86
CA GLU A 586 -18.11 -15.61 47.82
C GLU A 586 -18.18 -17.12 48.09
N GLU A 587 -19.33 -17.75 47.82
CA GLU A 587 -19.53 -19.20 47.98
C GLU A 587 -18.93 -20.01 46.82
N ILE A 588 -18.69 -19.37 45.67
CA ILE A 588 -18.24 -20.04 44.44
C ILE A 588 -16.81 -20.56 44.61
N GLY A 589 -16.63 -21.87 44.43
CA GLY A 589 -15.36 -22.56 44.64
C GLY A 589 -15.05 -22.90 46.12
N LYS A 590 -15.84 -22.42 47.08
CA LYS A 590 -15.60 -22.66 48.53
C LYS A 590 -16.66 -23.53 49.20
N VAL A 591 -17.83 -23.66 48.61
CA VAL A 591 -18.94 -24.45 49.15
C VAL A 591 -19.45 -25.44 48.11
N GLN A 592 -19.73 -26.68 48.52
CA GLN A 592 -20.23 -27.77 47.68
C GLN A 592 -21.74 -27.62 47.30
N TYR A 593 -22.21 -26.42 46.91
CA TYR A 593 -23.59 -26.06 46.47
C TYR A 593 -24.74 -26.25 47.50
N ILE A 594 -25.89 -25.58 47.27
CA ILE A 594 -26.96 -25.41 48.30
C ILE A 594 -28.26 -26.21 48.03
N SER A 595 -28.54 -26.74 46.84
CA SER A 595 -29.81 -27.46 46.60
C SER A 595 -29.66 -28.63 45.63
N LYS A 596 -30.11 -29.82 46.06
CA LYS A 596 -30.10 -31.06 45.26
C LYS A 596 -31.24 -31.16 44.24
N GLU A 597 -32.20 -30.23 44.24
CA GLU A 597 -33.43 -30.40 43.44
C GLU A 597 -33.57 -29.42 42.27
N GLU A 598 -32.89 -28.28 42.25
CA GLU A 598 -32.91 -27.38 41.07
C GLU A 598 -31.58 -26.66 40.85
N GLY A 599 -30.94 -26.90 39.69
CA GLY A 599 -30.00 -25.94 39.12
C GLY A 599 -28.52 -26.32 39.04
N PHE A 600 -28.16 -27.60 38.96
CA PHE A 600 -26.79 -28.02 38.61
C PHE A 600 -26.75 -28.78 37.29
N ALA A 601 -26.12 -28.22 36.25
CA ALA A 601 -26.03 -28.84 34.94
C ALA A 601 -24.64 -28.64 34.30
N ASN A 602 -23.97 -29.74 33.94
CA ASN A 602 -22.77 -29.74 33.07
C ASN A 602 -23.22 -29.78 31.60
N MET A 603 -22.64 -28.91 30.77
CA MET A 603 -22.92 -28.89 29.34
C MET A 603 -21.98 -29.78 28.50
N ASN A 604 -20.89 -30.27 29.08
CA ASN A 604 -19.91 -31.21 28.50
C ASN A 604 -19.40 -30.80 27.10
N PHE A 605 -18.80 -29.61 27.00
CA PHE A 605 -18.23 -29.16 25.72
C PHE A 605 -16.80 -29.65 25.54
N ASN A 606 -16.47 -29.97 24.28
CA ASN A 606 -15.10 -30.18 23.87
C ASN A 606 -14.58 -28.90 23.20
N LEU A 607 -13.52 -28.30 23.75
CA LEU A 607 -13.01 -27.01 23.31
C LEU A 607 -12.61 -27.00 21.83
N GLU A 608 -12.08 -28.10 21.29
CA GLU A 608 -11.65 -28.15 19.88
C GLU A 608 -12.81 -28.31 18.89
N ARG A 609 -13.91 -28.94 19.32
CA ARG A 609 -15.09 -29.21 18.47
C ARG A 609 -16.13 -28.09 18.57
N ASP A 610 -16.34 -27.58 19.78
CA ASP A 610 -17.52 -26.79 20.13
C ASP A 610 -17.20 -25.31 20.37
N TYR A 611 -15.97 -24.85 20.09
CA TYR A 611 -15.51 -23.47 20.32
C TYR A 611 -16.49 -22.40 19.83
N HIS A 612 -16.99 -22.55 18.59
CA HIS A 612 -17.94 -21.59 18.01
C HIS A 612 -19.28 -21.59 18.74
N TYR A 613 -19.79 -22.75 19.15
CA TYR A 613 -21.04 -22.83 19.93
C TYR A 613 -20.89 -22.26 21.34
N ILE A 614 -19.71 -22.41 21.96
CA ILE A 614 -19.41 -21.80 23.26
C ILE A 614 -19.42 -20.28 23.13
N LYS A 615 -18.78 -19.76 22.07
CA LYS A 615 -18.75 -18.32 21.81
C LYS A 615 -20.15 -17.74 21.59
N GLU A 616 -20.99 -18.42 20.81
CA GLU A 616 -22.39 -18.03 20.59
C GLU A 616 -23.28 -18.21 21.83
N PHE A 617 -22.98 -19.16 22.71
CA PHE A 617 -23.78 -19.40 23.92
C PHE A 617 -23.55 -18.33 25.00
N VAL A 618 -22.38 -17.69 25.01
CA VAL A 618 -22.02 -16.70 26.04
C VAL A 618 -22.26 -15.26 25.59
N GLU A 619 -22.20 -14.99 24.28
CA GLU A 619 -22.67 -13.74 23.66
C GLU A 619 -24.20 -13.62 23.71
#